data_AF-A0A6M0SHH3-F1
#
_entry.id   AF-A0A6M0SHH3-F1
#
_cell.length_a   1.000
_cell.length_b   1.000
_cell.length_c   1.000
_cell.angle_alpha   90.00
_cell.angle_beta   90.00
_cell.angle_gamma   90.00
#
_symmetry.space_group_name_H-M   'P 1'
#
loop_
_entity.id
_entity.type
_entity.pdbx_description
1 polymer ?
#
loop_
_entity_poly.entity_id
_entity_poly.type
_entity_poly.pdbx_seq_one_letter_code
_entity_poly.pdbx_strand_id
1 'polypeptide(L)'
;MLTTSNSADVAITMREKQLADEHMQDVELLLENMFLREEATLQLVLDRLYDIGSNNLINYRVKPRHLNRLMKWIARLTKPAFHYLAVRWSKKNCPKLIADWLYSQVQFPKPPVGS
;
A
#
# COMPACT_ATOMS: atom_id res chain seq x y z
N MET A 1 -21.33 -21.70 -38.58
CA MET A 1 -20.05 -22.08 -37.93
C MET A 1 -19.33 -20.91 -37.23
N LEU A 2 -20.03 -19.84 -36.79
CA LEU A 2 -19.37 -18.64 -36.21
C LEU A 2 -19.60 -18.45 -34.70
N THR A 3 -20.41 -19.29 -34.05
CA THR A 3 -20.74 -19.16 -32.61
C THR A 3 -19.78 -19.90 -31.67
N THR A 4 -18.96 -20.82 -32.16
CA THR A 4 -18.07 -21.63 -31.31
C THR A 4 -16.77 -20.91 -30.96
N SER A 5 -16.22 -20.06 -31.85
CA SER A 5 -14.99 -19.29 -31.58
C SER A 5 -15.21 -18.31 -30.42
N ASN A 6 -16.29 -17.53 -30.49
CA ASN A 6 -16.56 -16.47 -29.52
C ASN A 6 -16.75 -17.00 -28.09
N SER A 7 -17.36 -18.18 -27.93
CA SER A 7 -17.53 -18.82 -26.62
C SER A 7 -16.21 -19.38 -26.06
N ALA A 8 -15.31 -19.86 -26.92
CA ALA A 8 -13.99 -20.34 -26.52
C ALA A 8 -13.07 -19.18 -26.09
N ASP A 9 -13.08 -18.08 -26.85
CA ASP A 9 -12.31 -16.87 -26.53
C ASP A 9 -12.74 -16.24 -25.19
N VAL A 10 -14.05 -16.22 -24.93
CA VAL A 10 -14.61 -15.76 -23.64
C VAL A 10 -14.20 -16.68 -22.49
N ALA A 11 -14.22 -18.01 -22.70
CA ALA A 11 -13.81 -18.97 -21.67
C ALA A 11 -12.32 -18.87 -21.34
N ILE A 12 -11.46 -18.65 -22.34
CA ILE A 12 -10.02 -18.42 -22.15
C ILE A 12 -9.80 -17.14 -21.34
N THR A 13 -10.43 -16.03 -21.74
CA THR A 13 -10.32 -14.73 -21.03
C THR A 13 -10.79 -14.81 -19.58
N MET A 14 -11.87 -15.56 -19.30
CA MET A 14 -12.34 -15.76 -17.93
C MET A 14 -11.35 -16.57 -17.09
N ARG A 15 -10.74 -17.61 -17.67
CA ARG A 15 -9.75 -18.44 -16.99
C ARG A 15 -8.46 -17.68 -16.69
N GLU A 16 -7.99 -16.86 -17.64
CA GLU A 16 -6.85 -15.98 -17.44
C GLU A 16 -7.11 -14.96 -16.33
N LYS A 17 -8.33 -14.40 -16.29
CA LYS A 17 -8.72 -13.48 -15.21
C LYS A 17 -8.73 -14.18 -13.84
N GLN A 18 -9.28 -15.38 -13.75
CA GLN A 18 -9.27 -16.17 -12.50
C GLN A 18 -7.85 -16.44 -12.02
N LEU A 19 -6.96 -16.85 -12.92
CA LEU A 19 -5.56 -17.09 -12.60
C LEU A 19 -4.86 -15.81 -12.13
N ALA A 20 -5.15 -14.67 -12.76
CA ALA A 20 -4.61 -13.38 -12.34
C ALA A 20 -5.10 -12.96 -10.95
N ASP A 21 -6.38 -13.21 -10.64
CA ASP A 21 -6.96 -12.94 -9.33
C ASP A 21 -6.33 -13.85 -8.24
N GLU A 22 -6.09 -15.13 -8.54
CA GLU A 22 -5.37 -16.07 -7.66
C GLU A 22 -3.94 -15.59 -7.39
N HIS A 23 -3.19 -15.21 -8.43
CA HIS A 23 -1.84 -14.67 -8.27
C HIS A 23 -1.83 -13.39 -7.44
N MET A 24 -2.89 -12.58 -7.47
CA MET A 24 -2.96 -11.36 -6.66
C MET A 24 -3.30 -11.64 -5.20
N GLN A 25 -4.09 -12.68 -4.93
CA GLN A 25 -4.26 -13.19 -3.57
C GLN A 25 -2.94 -13.71 -2.99
N ASP A 26 -2.14 -14.40 -3.79
CA ASP A 26 -0.81 -14.86 -3.37
C ASP A 26 0.11 -13.67 -3.04
N VAL A 27 0.10 -12.61 -3.86
CA VAL A 27 0.88 -11.39 -3.60
C VAL A 27 0.46 -10.73 -2.30
N GLU A 28 -0.84 -10.57 -2.05
CA GLU A 28 -1.36 -10.01 -0.79
C GLU A 28 -0.89 -10.86 0.40
N LEU A 29 -1.02 -12.18 0.33
CA LEU A 29 -0.58 -13.10 1.38
C LEU A 29 0.93 -13.03 1.66
N LEU A 30 1.74 -12.91 0.61
CA LEU A 30 3.20 -12.74 0.74
C LEU A 30 3.54 -11.42 1.44
N LEU A 31 2.83 -10.33 1.10
CA LEU A 31 3.01 -9.04 1.76
C LEU A 31 2.55 -9.08 3.22
N GLU A 32 1.43 -9.73 3.53
CA GLU A 32 0.98 -9.93 4.91
C GLU A 32 2.03 -10.68 5.73
N ASN A 33 2.54 -11.80 5.19
CA ASN A 33 3.59 -12.58 5.83
C ASN A 33 4.86 -11.78 6.03
N MET A 34 5.26 -10.95 5.07
CA MET A 34 6.42 -10.06 5.20
C MET A 34 6.21 -9.07 6.35
N PHE A 35 5.05 -8.41 6.43
CA PHE A 35 4.75 -7.43 7.48
C PHE A 35 4.64 -8.06 8.88
N LEU A 36 4.21 -9.32 8.96
CA LEU A 36 4.14 -10.07 10.21
C LEU A 36 5.52 -10.54 10.68
N ARG A 37 6.37 -11.04 9.77
CA ARG A 37 7.71 -11.55 10.11
C ARG A 37 8.72 -10.44 10.35
N GLU A 38 8.64 -9.35 9.59
CA GLU A 38 9.55 -8.22 9.68
C GLU A 38 8.95 -7.02 10.44
N GLU A 39 8.31 -7.31 11.58
CA GLU A 39 7.73 -6.26 12.41
C GLU A 39 8.75 -5.19 12.82
N ALA A 40 9.99 -5.59 13.13
CA ALA A 40 11.04 -4.64 13.50
C ALA A 40 11.36 -3.67 12.34
N THR A 41 11.46 -4.19 11.10
CA THR A 41 11.66 -3.36 9.90
C THR A 41 10.48 -2.41 9.71
N LEU A 42 9.24 -2.89 9.85
CA LEU A 42 8.04 -2.07 9.75
C LEU A 42 8.04 -0.94 10.79
N GLN A 43 8.35 -1.25 12.04
CA GLN A 43 8.44 -0.26 13.12
C GLN A 43 9.49 0.82 12.79
N LEU A 44 10.66 0.42 12.29
CA LEU A 44 11.71 1.36 11.89
C LEU A 44 11.26 2.26 10.73
N VAL A 45 10.60 1.71 9.71
CA VAL A 45 10.06 2.49 8.59
C VAL A 45 9.03 3.50 9.10
N LEU A 46 8.08 3.07 9.92
CA LEU A 46 7.05 3.94 10.50
C LEU A 46 7.65 5.04 11.39
N ASP A 47 8.68 4.72 12.17
CA ASP A 47 9.39 5.70 12.99
C ASP A 47 10.06 6.78 12.14
N ARG A 48 10.72 6.39 11.05
CA ARG A 48 11.36 7.36 10.14
C ARG A 48 10.33 8.20 9.41
N LEU A 49 9.22 7.60 8.98
CA LEU A 49 8.11 8.32 8.35
C LEU A 49 7.48 9.34 9.32
N TYR A 50 7.28 8.95 10.58
CA TYR A 50 6.76 9.87 11.60
C TYR A 50 7.71 11.05 11.83
N ASP A 51 9.01 10.78 11.99
CA ASP A 51 10.00 11.81 12.25
C ASP A 51 10.10 12.80 11.08
N ILE A 52 10.13 12.33 9.83
CA ILE A 52 10.20 13.20 8.66
C ILE A 52 8.86 13.95 8.47
N GLY A 53 7.73 13.24 8.54
CA GLY A 53 6.41 13.80 8.30
C GLY A 53 6.00 14.85 9.32
N SER A 54 6.17 14.58 10.62
CA SER A 54 5.86 15.53 11.68
C SER A 54 6.71 16.80 11.58
N ASN A 55 8.02 16.67 11.34
CA ASN A 55 8.91 17.81 11.19
C ASN A 55 8.56 18.66 9.97
N ASN A 56 8.30 18.04 8.82
CA ASN A 56 7.93 18.74 7.59
C ASN A 56 6.60 19.47 7.74
N LEU A 57 5.59 18.82 8.33
CA LEU A 57 4.29 19.42 8.57
C LEU A 57 4.39 20.61 9.54
N ILE A 58 5.12 20.46 10.65
CA ILE A 58 5.31 21.52 11.63
C ILE A 58 6.07 22.69 11.02
N ASN A 59 7.12 22.45 10.24
CA ASN A 59 7.86 23.51 9.56
C ASN A 59 7.00 24.26 8.54
N TYR A 60 6.12 23.56 7.82
CA TYR A 60 5.21 24.16 6.85
C TYR A 60 4.09 24.98 7.52
N ARG A 61 3.48 24.45 8.59
CA ARG A 61 2.30 25.06 9.24
C ARG A 61 2.65 26.07 10.34
N VAL A 62 3.76 25.89 11.05
CA VAL A 62 4.12 26.67 12.24
C VAL A 62 5.35 27.53 11.98
N LYS A 63 5.09 28.77 11.55
CA LYS A 63 6.12 29.78 11.25
C LYS A 63 6.86 30.32 12.49
N PRO A 64 6.21 30.60 13.65
CA PRO A 64 6.91 31.16 14.80
C PRO A 64 7.89 30.14 15.42
N ARG A 65 9.14 30.55 15.66
CA ARG A 65 10.23 29.65 16.10
C ARG A 65 9.97 29.00 17.47
N HIS A 66 9.36 29.72 18.41
CA HIS A 66 9.00 29.20 19.72
C HIS A 66 7.87 28.16 19.64
N LEU A 67 6.83 28.46 18.85
CA LEU A 67 5.69 27.57 18.66
C LEU A 67 6.09 26.32 17.87
N ASN A 68 6.99 26.46 16.90
CA ASN A 68 7.56 25.34 16.14
C ASN A 68 8.31 24.35 17.06
N ARG A 69 9.13 24.88 17.99
CA ARG A 69 9.83 24.05 18.99
C ARG A 69 8.86 23.32 19.91
N LEU A 70 7.82 24.02 20.38
CA LEU A 70 6.78 23.41 21.21
C LEU A 70 6.09 22.27 20.45
N MET A 71 5.74 22.48 19.18
CA MET A 71 5.02 21.49 18.38
C MET A 71 5.88 20.27 18.07
N LYS A 72 7.19 20.47 17.84
CA LYS A 72 8.14 19.35 17.70
C LYS A 72 8.26 18.55 19.00
N TRP A 73 8.17 19.20 20.15
CA TRP A 73 8.18 18.51 21.43
C TRP A 73 6.89 17.70 21.64
N ILE A 74 5.74 18.27 21.32
CA ILE A 74 4.44 17.57 21.37
C ILE A 74 4.42 16.37 20.42
N ALA A 75 4.98 16.51 19.21
CA ALA A 75 5.13 15.39 18.29
C ALA A 75 5.98 14.25 18.90
N ARG A 76 7.10 14.58 19.56
CA ARG A 76 7.92 13.55 20.22
C ARG A 76 7.19 12.84 21.35
N LEU A 77 6.36 13.56 22.12
CA LEU A 77 5.57 12.96 23.20
C LEU A 77 4.42 12.09 22.69
N THR A 78 3.82 12.45 21.56
CA THR A 78 2.71 11.69 20.95
C THR A 78 3.19 10.53 20.09
N LYS A 79 4.50 10.48 19.78
CA LYS A 79 5.15 9.41 19.00
C LYS A 79 4.83 7.98 19.48
N PRO A 80 4.98 7.57 20.75
CA PRO A 80 4.75 6.18 21.14
C PRO A 80 3.29 5.72 20.92
N ALA A 81 2.32 6.59 21.19
CA ALA A 81 0.91 6.29 20.95
C ALA A 81 0.60 6.20 19.45
N PHE A 82 1.11 7.15 18.66
CA PHE A 82 0.98 7.11 17.21
C PHE A 82 1.65 5.87 16.62
N HIS A 83 2.86 5.54 17.09
CA HIS A 83 3.63 4.40 16.63
C HIS A 83 2.87 3.09 16.85
N TYR A 84 2.33 2.86 18.04
CA TYR A 84 1.51 1.69 18.32
C TYR A 84 0.30 1.58 17.37
N LEU A 85 -0.42 2.68 17.16
CA LEU A 85 -1.56 2.73 16.25
C LEU A 85 -1.14 2.49 14.79
N ALA A 86 -0.03 3.11 14.36
CA ALA A 86 0.49 2.98 13.02
C ALA A 86 0.95 1.56 12.71
N VAL A 87 1.62 0.88 13.64
CA VAL A 87 2.03 -0.52 13.49
C VAL A 87 0.80 -1.41 13.34
N ARG A 88 -0.18 -1.27 14.25
CA ARG A 88 -1.40 -2.09 14.24
C ARG A 88 -2.22 -1.86 12.97
N TRP A 89 -2.34 -0.61 12.52
CA TRP A 89 -3.03 -0.28 11.27
C TRP A 89 -2.27 -0.81 10.05
N SER A 90 -0.94 -0.66 10.03
CA SER A 90 -0.11 -1.07 8.90
C SER A 90 -0.15 -2.57 8.69
N LYS A 91 -0.03 -3.38 9.75
CA LYS A 91 -0.15 -4.84 9.63
C LYS A 91 -1.49 -5.29 9.04
N LYS A 92 -2.58 -4.56 9.32
CA LYS A 92 -3.93 -4.93 8.87
C LYS A 92 -4.27 -4.42 7.47
N ASN A 93 -3.75 -3.27 7.06
CA ASN A 93 -4.23 -2.59 5.84
C ASN A 93 -3.13 -2.37 4.80
N CYS A 94 -1.88 -2.22 5.21
CA CYS A 94 -0.79 -1.87 4.29
C CYS A 94 -0.50 -2.98 3.26
N PRO A 95 -0.48 -4.29 3.62
CA PRO A 95 -0.29 -5.36 2.63
C PRO A 95 -1.27 -5.27 1.47
N LYS A 96 -2.56 -5.10 1.77
CA LYS A 96 -3.61 -4.93 0.77
C LYS A 96 -3.43 -3.67 -0.07
N LEU A 97 -3.15 -2.53 0.56
CA LEU A 97 -2.93 -1.27 -0.17
C LEU A 97 -1.74 -1.37 -1.14
N ILE A 98 -0.68 -2.06 -0.74
CA ILE A 98 0.48 -2.31 -1.60
C ILE A 98 0.10 -3.28 -2.72
N ALA A 99 -0.63 -4.35 -2.43
CA ALA A 99 -1.09 -5.31 -3.44
C ALA A 99 -1.98 -4.63 -4.49
N ASP A 100 -2.97 -3.83 -4.05
CA ASP A 100 -3.85 -3.07 -4.93
C ASP A 100 -3.07 -2.07 -5.80
N TRP A 101 -2.08 -1.39 -5.21
CA TRP A 101 -1.21 -0.48 -5.95
C TRP A 101 -0.36 -1.23 -6.99
N LEU A 102 0.26 -2.36 -6.62
CA LEU A 102 1.03 -3.20 -7.54
C LEU A 102 0.15 -3.73 -8.68
N TYR A 103 -1.06 -4.17 -8.36
CA TYR A 103 -2.04 -4.59 -9.35
C TYR A 103 -2.35 -3.48 -10.36
N SER A 104 -2.52 -2.23 -9.89
CA SER A 104 -2.74 -1.09 -10.79
C SER A 104 -1.58 -0.82 -11.77
N GLN A 105 -0.35 -1.20 -11.42
CA GLN A 105 0.82 -1.00 -12.29
C GLN A 105 0.92 -2.04 -13.40
N VAL A 106 0.30 -3.21 -13.23
CA VAL A 106 0.32 -4.30 -14.23
C VAL A 106 -0.95 -4.37 -15.07
N GLN A 107 -1.93 -3.49 -14.80
CA GLN A 107 -3.12 -3.35 -15.63
C GLN A 107 -2.81 -2.51 -16.86
N PHE A 108 -2.79 -3.17 -18.02
CA PHE A 108 -2.65 -2.50 -19.31
C PHE A 108 -4.01 -2.33 -19.99
N PRO A 109 -4.22 -1.22 -20.73
CA PRO A 109 -5.39 -1.09 -21.59
C PRO A 109 -5.39 -2.21 -22.64
N LYS A 110 -6.58 -2.69 -23.02
CA LYS A 110 -6.71 -3.71 -24.06
C LYS A 110 -6.03 -3.23 -25.36
N PRO A 111 -5.30 -4.11 -26.06
CA PRO A 111 -4.74 -3.76 -27.35
C PRO A 111 -5.86 -3.34 -28.32
N PRO A 112 -5.60 -2.35 -29.19
CA PRO A 112 -6.58 -1.94 -30.19
C PRO A 112 -6.95 -3.12 -31.08
N VAL A 113 -8.25 -3.34 -31.27
CA VAL A 113 -8.77 -4.40 -32.15
C VAL A 113 -8.57 -3.95 -33.60
N GLY A 114 -7.44 -4.32 -34.20
CA GLY A 114 -7.16 -4.11 -35.62
C GLY A 114 -5.72 -3.66 -35.92
N SER A 115 -4.84 -4.63 -36.12
CA SER A 115 -3.59 -4.49 -36.89
C SER A 115 -3.22 -5.85 -37.47
#